data_AF-C7BE75-F1
#
_entry.id   AF-C7BE75-F1
#
_cell.length_a   1.000
_cell.length_b   1.000
_cell.length_c   1.000
_cell.angle_alpha   90.00
_cell.angle_beta   90.00
_cell.angle_gamma   90.00
#
_symmetry.space_group_name_H-M   'P 1'
#
loop_
_entity.id
_entity.type
_entity.pdbx_description
1 polymer ?
#
loop_
_entity_poly.entity_id
_entity_poly.type
_entity_poly.pdbx_seq_one_letter_code
_entity_poly.pdbx_strand_id
1 'polypeptide(L)'
;LLADSGATALLYHAAFAPRVAEILPDLPQLRVLIQIADASGNDLLDGAIDYEDALASVSPEPPPVQHSADDLYVLYTGGTTGMPKGVLWRQHDIFMTSFGGRNL
;
A
#
# COMPACT_ATOMS: atom_id res chain seq x y z
N LEU A 1 -3.21 -4.81 -11.08
CA LEU A 1 -3.70 -3.98 -9.96
C LEU A 1 -2.75 -2.82 -9.72
N LEU A 2 -1.47 -3.06 -9.39
CA LEU A 2 -0.50 -1.97 -9.17
C LEU A 2 -0.35 -1.01 -10.36
N ALA A 3 -0.29 -1.53 -11.59
CA ALA A 3 -0.28 -0.69 -12.80
C ALA A 3 -1.60 0.08 -13.01
N ASP A 4 -2.73 -0.56 -12.74
CA ASP A 4 -4.07 0.03 -12.90
C ASP A 4 -4.32 1.13 -11.86
N SER A 5 -3.83 0.95 -10.62
CA SER A 5 -3.97 1.92 -9.54
C SER A 5 -3.02 3.11 -9.68
N GLY A 6 -2.06 3.07 -10.61
CA GLY A 6 -0.99 4.06 -10.71
C GLY A 6 -0.12 4.13 -9.46
N ALA A 7 0.09 3.00 -8.77
CA ALA A 7 0.87 2.98 -7.53
C ALA A 7 2.31 3.41 -7.80
N THR A 8 2.81 4.38 -7.03
CA THR A 8 4.21 4.83 -7.09
C THR A 8 5.02 4.40 -5.87
N ALA A 9 4.35 3.85 -4.84
CA ALA A 9 4.95 3.23 -3.67
C ALA A 9 4.24 1.89 -3.37
N LEU A 10 4.98 0.91 -2.86
CA LEU A 10 4.46 -0.39 -2.42
C LEU A 10 5.05 -0.73 -1.05
N LEU A 11 4.17 -0.98 -0.09
CA LEU A 11 4.50 -1.54 1.22
C LEU A 11 4.07 -3.01 1.24
N TYR A 12 4.98 -3.92 1.54
CA TYR A 12 4.72 -5.37 1.45
C TYR A 12 5.54 -6.16 2.48
N HIS A 13 5.07 -7.33 2.88
CA HIS A 13 5.81 -8.23 3.76
C HIS A 13 6.86 -9.04 2.98
N ALA A 14 7.97 -9.41 3.63
CA ALA A 14 9.09 -10.12 3.02
C ALA A 14 8.68 -11.45 2.35
N ALA A 15 7.61 -12.12 2.80
CA ALA A 15 7.06 -13.29 2.12
C ALA A 15 6.69 -13.04 0.64
N PHE A 16 6.42 -11.78 0.27
CA PHE A 16 6.09 -11.39 -1.09
C PHE A 16 7.30 -10.88 -1.90
N ALA A 17 8.49 -10.75 -1.30
CA ALA A 17 9.67 -10.21 -1.99
C ALA A 17 10.00 -10.93 -3.31
N PRO A 18 9.97 -12.28 -3.41
CA PRO A 18 10.21 -12.96 -4.69
C PRO A 18 9.17 -12.61 -5.76
N ARG A 19 7.90 -12.45 -5.36
CA ARG A 19 6.82 -12.08 -6.28
C ARG A 19 6.95 -10.63 -6.73
N VAL A 20 7.33 -9.72 -5.83
CA VAL A 20 7.57 -8.32 -6.17
C VAL A 20 8.74 -8.20 -7.14
N ALA A 21 9.83 -8.94 -6.91
CA ALA A 21 10.98 -8.98 -7.81
C ALA A 21 10.61 -9.41 -9.23
N GLU A 22 9.75 -10.43 -9.36
CA GLU A 22 9.27 -10.95 -10.65
C GLU A 22 8.53 -9.88 -11.47
N ILE A 23 7.71 -9.06 -10.82
CA ILE A 23 6.82 -8.10 -11.51
C ILE A 23 7.40 -6.68 -11.61
N LEU A 24 8.50 -6.39 -10.92
CA LEU A 24 9.08 -5.04 -10.86
C LEU A 24 9.43 -4.45 -12.24
N PRO A 25 9.99 -5.23 -13.20
CA PRO A 25 10.26 -4.72 -14.56
C PRO A 25 9.02 -4.21 -15.30
N ASP A 26 7.83 -4.72 -14.97
CA ASP A 26 6.56 -4.35 -15.60
C ASP A 26 5.89 -3.13 -14.93
N LEU A 27 6.48 -2.60 -13.85
CA LEU A 27 5.93 -1.53 -13.03
C LEU A 27 6.82 -0.27 -13.01
N PRO A 28 7.09 0.38 -14.15
CA PRO A 28 8.05 1.48 -14.26
C PRO A 28 7.68 2.74 -13.44
N GLN A 29 6.43 2.85 -12.99
CA GLN A 29 5.97 3.97 -12.15
C GLN A 29 6.22 3.73 -10.65
N LEU A 30 6.54 2.49 -10.26
CA LEU A 30 6.78 2.12 -8.87
C LEU A 30 8.21 2.53 -8.48
N ARG A 31 8.32 3.51 -7.57
CA ARG A 31 9.58 4.16 -7.22
C ARG A 31 10.02 3.89 -5.78
N VAL A 32 9.07 3.60 -4.90
CA VAL A 32 9.32 3.37 -3.49
C VAL A 32 8.86 1.95 -3.13
N LEU A 33 9.79 1.17 -2.62
CA LEU A 33 9.53 -0.18 -2.10
C LEU A 33 9.87 -0.17 -0.62
N ILE A 34 8.91 -0.51 0.23
CA ILE A 34 9.13 -0.68 1.67
C ILE A 34 8.78 -2.13 2.02
N GLN A 35 9.77 -2.85 2.54
CA GLN A 35 9.65 -4.26 2.89
C GLN A 35 9.55 -4.41 4.41
N ILE A 36 8.56 -5.17 4.86
CA ILE A 36 8.32 -5.50 6.27
C ILE A 36 8.87 -6.89 6.55
N ALA A 37 9.81 -7.01 7.49
CA ALA A 37 10.29 -8.31 7.95
C ALA A 37 9.15 -9.11 8.61
N ASP A 38 8.96 -10.37 8.22
CA ASP A 38 7.83 -11.21 8.65
C ASP A 38 8.24 -12.66 9.01
N ALA A 39 9.53 -12.88 9.26
CA ALA A 39 10.15 -14.19 9.52
C ALA A 39 10.03 -15.23 8.38
N SER A 40 9.60 -14.83 7.18
CA SER A 40 9.58 -15.71 6.00
C SER A 40 10.98 -16.09 5.47
N GLY A 41 12.04 -15.43 5.96
CA GLY A 41 13.42 -15.71 5.59
C GLY A 41 13.84 -15.16 4.22
N ASN A 42 13.04 -14.28 3.62
CA ASN A 42 13.43 -13.58 2.40
C ASN A 42 14.26 -12.34 2.75
N ASP A 43 15.38 -12.17 2.06
CA ASP A 43 16.25 -11.00 2.18
C ASP A 43 15.53 -9.72 1.73
N LEU A 44 16.07 -8.57 2.13
CA LEU A 44 15.62 -7.26 1.64
C LEU A 44 15.82 -7.20 0.12
N LEU A 45 14.75 -6.92 -0.62
CA LEU A 45 14.80 -6.79 -2.07
C LEU A 45 15.70 -5.62 -2.48
N ASP A 46 16.46 -5.77 -3.57
CA ASP A 46 17.29 -4.70 -4.10
C ASP A 46 16.45 -3.44 -4.41
N GLY A 47 16.93 -2.29 -3.93
CA GLY A 47 16.22 -1.01 -4.01
C GLY A 47 15.05 -0.82 -3.03
N ALA A 48 14.73 -1.81 -2.19
CA ALA A 48 13.75 -1.65 -1.11
C ALA A 48 14.36 -1.06 0.16
N ILE A 49 13.50 -0.42 0.96
CA ILE A 49 13.83 0.13 2.27
C ILE A 49 13.23 -0.79 3.33
N ASP A 50 13.99 -1.14 4.36
CA ASP A 50 13.45 -1.86 5.51
C ASP A 50 12.48 -0.96 6.29
N TYR A 51 11.31 -1.50 6.63
CA TYR A 51 10.24 -0.75 7.30
C TYR A 51 10.67 -0.17 8.67
N GLU A 52 11.38 -0.94 9.50
CA GLU A 52 11.75 -0.50 10.84
C GLU A 52 12.85 0.57 10.78
N ASP A 53 13.81 0.41 9.86
CA ASP A 53 14.82 1.44 9.60
C ASP A 53 14.18 2.74 9.08
N ALA A 54 13.20 2.64 8.18
CA ALA A 54 12.46 3.79 7.68
C ALA A 54 11.72 4.51 8.82
N LEU A 55 11.03 3.76 9.69
CA LEU A 55 10.30 4.32 10.82
C LEU A 55 11.21 4.96 11.87
N ALA A 56 12.38 4.37 12.14
CA ALA A 56 13.37 4.92 13.07
C ALA A 56 14.03 6.21 12.55
N SER A 57 14.02 6.43 11.23
CA SER A 57 14.66 7.57 10.57
C SER A 57 13.81 8.84 10.49
N VAL A 58 12.54 8.79 10.89
CA VAL A 58 11.58 9.90 10.74
C VAL A 58 11.17 10.52 12.08
N SER A 59 10.70 11.77 11.99
CA SER A 59 10.10 12.46 13.14
C SER A 59 8.83 11.74 13.60
N PRO A 60 8.55 11.67 14.92
CA PRO A 60 7.26 11.20 15.42
C PRO A 60 6.13 12.21 15.19
N GLU A 61 6.47 13.45 14.83
CA GLU A 61 5.48 14.48 14.52
C GLU A 61 4.71 14.12 13.24
N PRO A 62 3.39 14.38 13.18
CA PRO A 62 2.62 14.16 11.97
C PRO A 62 3.25 14.87 10.76
N PRO A 63 3.24 14.24 9.58
CA PRO A 63 3.69 14.92 8.37
C PRO A 63 2.84 16.18 8.15
N PRO A 64 3.40 17.26 7.55
CA PRO A 64 2.69 18.51 7.30
C PRO A 64 1.74 18.37 6.10
N VAL A 65 0.83 17.40 6.16
CA VAL A 65 -0.19 17.10 5.16
C VAL A 65 -1.56 17.31 5.77
N GLN A 66 -2.45 17.97 5.03
CA GLN A 66 -3.83 18.12 5.43
C GLN A 66 -4.64 16.95 4.85
N HIS A 67 -5.12 16.06 5.72
CA HIS A 67 -6.03 14.99 5.34
C HIS A 67 -7.44 15.53 5.07
N SER A 68 -8.14 14.92 4.11
CA SER A 68 -9.53 15.22 3.79
C SER A 68 -10.42 13.99 4.01
N ALA A 69 -11.65 14.24 4.47
CA ALA A 69 -12.70 13.21 4.49
C ALA A 69 -12.98 12.65 3.08
N ASP A 70 -12.73 13.45 2.05
CA ASP A 70 -12.90 13.09 0.63
C ASP A 70 -11.66 12.44 0.01
N ASP A 71 -10.57 12.26 0.76
CA ASP A 71 -9.42 11.48 0.29
C ASP A 71 -9.87 10.07 -0.08
N LEU A 72 -9.21 9.45 -1.07
CA LEU A 72 -9.69 8.19 -1.64
C LEU A 72 -8.98 6.97 -1.06
N TYR A 73 -9.76 5.97 -0.68
CA TYR A 73 -9.35 4.61 -0.39
C TYR A 73 -9.83 3.69 -1.52
N VAL A 74 -8.91 3.01 -2.19
CA VAL A 74 -9.23 2.11 -3.31
C VAL A 74 -9.12 0.67 -2.86
N LEU A 75 -10.22 -0.08 -2.97
CA LEU A 75 -10.25 -1.52 -2.73
C LEU A 75 -10.54 -2.26 -4.03
N TYR A 76 -9.60 -3.09 -4.48
CA TYR A 76 -9.84 -3.96 -5.61
C TYR A 76 -10.69 -5.15 -5.21
N THR A 77 -11.79 -5.36 -5.93
CA THR A 77 -12.67 -6.50 -5.73
C THR A 77 -12.63 -7.41 -6.96
N GLY A 78 -12.46 -8.70 -6.70
CA GLY A 78 -12.52 -9.73 -7.74
C GLY A 78 -13.96 -10.11 -8.07
N GLY A 79 -14.24 -10.36 -9.34
CA GLY A 79 -15.43 -11.08 -9.78
C GLY A 79 -15.05 -12.48 -10.28
N THR A 80 -16.03 -13.24 -10.79
CA THR A 80 -15.77 -14.54 -11.42
C THR A 80 -15.17 -14.41 -12.83
N THR A 81 -15.26 -13.22 -13.45
CA THR A 81 -14.79 -12.95 -14.81
C THR A 81 -14.10 -11.59 -14.91
N GLY A 82 -13.11 -11.50 -15.79
CA GLY A 82 -12.38 -10.26 -16.09
C GLY A 82 -11.37 -9.84 -15.01
N MET A 83 -10.79 -8.66 -15.20
CA MET A 83 -9.87 -8.06 -14.24
C MET A 83 -10.63 -7.52 -13.01
N PRO A 84 -10.04 -7.58 -11.79
CA PRO A 84 -10.62 -6.94 -10.61
C PRO A 84 -10.86 -5.45 -10.83
N LYS A 85 -11.93 -4.93 -10.23
CA LYS A 85 -12.32 -3.52 -10.33
C LYS A 85 -11.91 -2.76 -9.08
N GLY A 86 -11.32 -1.58 -9.25
CA GLY A 86 -11.01 -0.67 -8.15
C GLY A 86 -12.28 0.05 -7.69
N VAL A 87 -12.75 -0.23 -6.48
CA VAL A 87 -13.85 0.49 -5.86
C VAL A 87 -13.26 1.66 -5.08
N LEU A 88 -13.60 2.88 -5.49
CA LEU A 88 -13.15 4.11 -4.85
C LEU A 88 -14.12 4.47 -3.73
N TRP A 89 -13.59 4.64 -2.53
CA TRP A 89 -14.30 5.15 -1.37
C TRP A 89 -13.68 6.46 -0.93
N ARG A 90 -14.50 7.39 -0.44
CA ARG A 90 -13.99 8.46 0.42
C ARG A 90 -13.57 7.85 1.75
N GLN A 91 -12.49 8.36 2.35
CA GLN A 91 -11.98 7.92 3.65
C GLN A 91 -13.08 7.98 4.73
N HIS A 92 -13.89 9.03 4.73
CA HIS A 92 -15.02 9.14 5.65
C HIS A 92 -16.03 8.00 5.47
N ASP A 93 -16.46 7.74 4.23
CA ASP A 93 -17.51 6.75 3.95
C ASP A 93 -17.05 5.35 4.37
N ILE A 94 -15.85 4.93 3.97
CA ILE A 94 -15.33 3.60 4.34
C ILE A 94 -15.14 3.46 5.86
N PHE A 95 -14.68 4.52 6.53
CA PHE A 95 -14.52 4.50 7.98
C PHE A 95 -15.86 4.31 8.71
N MET A 96 -16.88 5.07 8.30
CA MET A 96 -18.21 5.00 8.90
C MET A 96 -18.93 3.68 8.61
N THR A 97 -18.82 3.15 7.39
CA THR A 97 -19.57 1.95 6.99
C THR A 97 -18.88 0.65 7.31
N SER A 98 -17.55 0.62 7.37
CA SER A 98 -16.78 -0.63 7.37
C SER A 98 -15.76 -0.74 8.51
N PHE A 99 -15.33 0.37 9.11
CA PHE A 99 -14.36 0.36 10.22
C PHE A 99 -14.95 0.81 11.56
N GLY A 100 -16.28 0.84 11.67
CA GLY A 100 -16.97 1.07 12.95
C GLY A 100 -17.07 2.53 13.38
N GLY A 101 -16.89 3.48 12.45
CA GLY A 101 -17.10 4.90 12.71
C GLY A 101 -18.52 5.20 13.22
N ARG A 102 -18.63 6.17 14.14
CA ARG A 102 -19.90 6.61 14.74
C ARG A 102 -19.91 8.13 14.83
N ASN A 103 -21.07 8.73 14.61
CA ASN A 103 -21.29 10.12 14.99
C ASN A 103 -21.39 10.16 16.52
N LEU A 104 -20.49 10.90 17.15
CA LEU A 104 -20.55 11.18 18.59
C LEU A 104 -21.64 12.21 18.89
#